data_AF-A0A0N9MZ96-F1
#
_entry.id   AF-A0A0N9MZ96-F1
#
_cell.length_a   1.000
_cell.length_b   1.000
_cell.length_c   1.000
_cell.angle_alpha   90.00
_cell.angle_beta   90.00
_cell.angle_gamma   90.00
#
_symmetry.space_group_name_H-M   'P 1'
#
loop_
_entity.id
_entity.type
_entity.pdbx_description
1 polymer ?
#
loop_
_entity_poly.entity_id
_entity_poly.type
_entity_poly.pdbx_seq_one_letter_code
_entity_poly.pdbx_strand_id
1 'polypeptide(L)'
;MLYLFIHNYRTRKLHANYFESLDDKLDGLFETAIKLEEEIANTPSDIRKNIVTGLVPELLWGKVFIAIKDVHNSFHLFDSSELVGNEDIFIDVFTKKGALYVGYTSPHGRNHFSLVGIENQENIISNYYSRVNVIGEDKSKSLNKRHSEIRDVENIIRARNATPLDELIKSGGREKFELTAQQYLDEMEKHEFITRPQRSSLRTAMQYGGLDALYVLLSNGLIMQDFMSYRSIFHEGSMTVNDNDFIKAIGQDLGCEKSNNEFYIDDAEKVISELIEQNRIYSDGALHYQLITHIIDKNNKCFTGMVASLFRKSDQHIFKVFEILNIKFVQPANFDEFVTRTLKISDYLERMLAVLKTNRESPFNDNISISVISCSSPEKNEEKKEFRNYLHFLGSRIIHFVQDDKLPNFLANLLTVDTCYTELFTPSTTSELSAIRFIAENSLYQITKENVGIVISNLSPAENGFSPEEAQKMPWTLIHHLNLDALITYYTGNIDTFIKNVFIYSDESSDCIREMLAKMN
;
A
#
# COMPACT_ATOMS: atom_id res chain seq x y z
N MET A 1 12.01 -19.74 -34.93
CA MET A 1 11.80 -18.43 -34.27
C MET A 1 10.67 -18.45 -33.26
N LEU A 2 9.42 -18.72 -33.65
CA LEU A 2 8.28 -18.81 -32.70
C LEU A 2 8.56 -19.76 -31.51
N TYR A 3 9.10 -20.96 -31.79
CA TYR A 3 9.53 -21.90 -30.75
C TYR A 3 10.51 -21.28 -29.75
N LEU A 4 11.50 -20.50 -30.21
CA LEU A 4 12.50 -19.86 -29.33
C LEU A 4 11.88 -18.79 -28.44
N PHE A 5 10.93 -18.00 -28.96
CA PHE A 5 10.18 -17.05 -28.13
C PHE A 5 9.37 -17.75 -27.04
N ILE A 6 8.61 -18.78 -27.39
CA ILE A 6 7.81 -19.55 -26.43
C ILE A 6 8.71 -20.28 -25.43
N HIS A 7 9.80 -20.90 -25.89
CA HIS A 7 10.75 -21.60 -25.03
C HIS A 7 11.45 -20.64 -24.06
N ASN A 8 11.99 -19.53 -24.54
CA ASN A 8 12.69 -18.55 -23.70
C ASN A 8 11.76 -17.77 -22.77
N TYR A 9 10.49 -17.64 -23.12
CA TYR A 9 9.44 -17.19 -22.20
C TYR A 9 9.25 -18.18 -21.07
N ARG A 10 8.98 -19.47 -21.39
CA ARG A 10 8.80 -20.54 -20.40
C ARG A 10 10.01 -20.72 -19.48
N THR A 11 11.23 -20.66 -20.01
CA THR A 11 12.48 -20.80 -19.25
C THR A 11 12.94 -19.49 -18.59
N ARG A 12 12.12 -18.42 -18.64
CA ARG A 12 12.36 -17.10 -18.01
C ARG A 12 13.53 -16.29 -18.55
N LYS A 13 14.23 -16.77 -19.58
CA LYS A 13 15.30 -16.00 -20.27
C LYS A 13 14.74 -14.69 -20.84
N LEU A 14 13.50 -14.70 -21.35
CA LEU A 14 12.85 -13.51 -21.88
C LEU A 14 12.49 -12.49 -20.77
N HIS A 15 12.06 -12.97 -19.60
CA HIS A 15 11.75 -12.09 -18.47
C HIS A 15 12.99 -11.34 -17.96
N ALA A 16 14.11 -12.06 -17.80
CA ALA A 16 15.38 -11.44 -17.37
C ALA A 16 15.77 -10.27 -18.29
N ASN A 17 15.73 -10.46 -19.60
CA ASN A 17 16.08 -9.43 -20.58
C ASN A 17 15.15 -8.20 -20.52
N TYR A 18 13.87 -8.39 -20.13
CA TYR A 18 12.88 -7.32 -20.12
C TYR A 18 12.85 -6.54 -18.81
N PHE A 19 13.22 -7.17 -17.70
CA PHE A 19 13.11 -6.59 -16.36
C PHE A 19 14.45 -6.19 -15.72
N GLU A 20 15.59 -6.44 -16.37
CA GLU A 20 16.94 -6.08 -15.85
C GLU A 20 17.03 -4.60 -15.42
N SER A 21 16.39 -3.69 -16.15
CA SER A 21 16.40 -2.25 -15.82
C SER A 21 15.42 -1.82 -14.72
N LEU A 22 14.52 -2.70 -14.27
CA LEU A 22 13.56 -2.36 -13.21
C LEU A 22 14.20 -2.40 -11.84
N ASP A 23 15.13 -3.33 -11.62
CA ASP A 23 15.88 -3.43 -10.36
C ASP A 23 16.73 -2.15 -10.18
N ASP A 24 17.47 -1.73 -11.21
CA ASP A 24 18.22 -0.45 -11.21
C ASP A 24 17.31 0.78 -11.00
N LYS A 25 16.12 0.77 -11.61
CA LYS A 25 15.14 1.85 -11.44
C LYS A 25 14.63 1.91 -10.00
N LEU A 26 14.36 0.76 -9.39
CA LEU A 26 13.88 0.66 -8.02
C LEU A 26 14.93 1.20 -7.04
N ASP A 27 16.20 0.82 -7.23
CA ASP A 27 17.32 1.31 -6.42
C ASP A 27 17.44 2.84 -6.52
N GLY A 28 17.38 3.40 -7.74
CA GLY A 28 17.40 4.85 -7.93
C GLY A 28 16.21 5.59 -7.31
N LEU A 29 15.03 4.96 -7.26
CA LEU A 29 13.86 5.52 -6.57
C LEU A 29 14.05 5.51 -5.05
N PHE A 30 14.57 4.43 -4.47
CA PHE A 30 14.88 4.36 -3.04
C PHE A 30 15.92 5.40 -2.62
N GLU A 31 17.01 5.54 -3.37
CA GLU A 31 18.01 6.58 -3.10
C GLU A 31 17.40 7.99 -3.10
N THR A 32 16.46 8.24 -4.01
CA THR A 32 15.78 9.53 -4.11
C THR A 32 14.81 9.74 -2.93
N ALA A 33 14.10 8.69 -2.49
CA ALA A 33 13.22 8.74 -1.33
C ALA A 33 14.00 9.01 -0.04
N ILE A 34 15.14 8.35 0.16
CA ILE A 34 16.02 8.59 1.31
C ILE A 34 16.51 10.04 1.32
N LYS A 35 16.99 10.56 0.19
CA LYS A 35 17.39 11.98 0.07
C LYS A 35 16.27 12.95 0.42
N LEU A 36 15.03 12.62 0.02
CA LEU A 36 13.84 13.41 0.38
C LEU A 36 13.55 13.35 1.88
N GLU A 37 13.67 12.18 2.51
CA GLU A 37 13.45 12.01 3.95
C GLU A 37 14.47 12.78 4.78
N GLU A 38 15.75 12.72 4.41
CA GLU A 38 16.87 13.42 5.07
C GLU A 38 16.79 14.96 4.95
N GLU A 39 16.13 15.48 3.92
CA GLU A 39 16.03 16.92 3.68
C GLU A 39 15.16 17.62 4.74
N ILE A 40 15.68 18.66 5.38
CA ILE A 40 15.00 19.36 6.48
C ILE A 40 13.93 20.33 5.95
N ALA A 41 14.15 20.89 4.76
CA ALA A 41 13.21 21.83 4.14
C ALA A 41 11.96 21.11 3.60
N ASN A 42 10.79 21.74 3.71
CA ASN A 42 9.55 21.21 3.14
C ASN A 42 9.17 21.87 1.81
N THR A 43 9.62 23.11 1.60
CA THR A 43 9.32 23.91 0.42
C THR A 43 10.59 24.62 -0.12
N PRO A 44 10.59 25.09 -1.38
CA PRO A 44 11.65 25.94 -1.90
C PRO A 44 11.92 27.19 -1.05
N SER A 45 10.86 27.75 -0.43
CA SER A 45 10.99 28.88 0.51
C SER A 45 11.78 28.50 1.76
N ASP A 46 11.58 27.29 2.28
CA ASP A 46 12.32 26.80 3.44
C ASP A 46 13.80 26.55 3.10
N ILE A 47 14.10 26.11 1.87
CA ILE A 47 15.48 26.01 1.38
C ILE A 47 16.12 27.40 1.38
N ARG A 48 15.45 28.40 0.79
CA ARG A 48 15.95 29.79 0.80
C ARG A 48 16.15 30.29 2.22
N LYS A 49 15.19 30.05 3.11
CA LYS A 49 15.31 30.38 4.54
C LYS A 49 16.54 29.74 5.17
N ASN A 50 16.76 28.45 4.93
CA ASN A 50 17.89 27.71 5.46
C ASN A 50 19.23 28.27 4.96
N ILE A 51 19.34 28.56 3.67
CA ILE A 51 20.54 29.16 3.05
C ILE A 51 20.80 30.56 3.63
N VAL A 52 19.78 31.43 3.64
CA VAL A 52 19.90 32.81 4.14
C VAL A 52 20.25 32.83 5.63
N THR A 53 19.67 31.94 6.43
CA THR A 53 19.97 31.83 7.86
C THR A 53 21.42 31.40 8.12
N GLY A 54 22.02 30.61 7.21
CA GLY A 54 23.45 30.27 7.26
C GLY A 54 24.37 31.47 7.05
N LEU A 55 23.89 32.54 6.39
CA LEU A 55 24.64 33.78 6.17
C LEU A 55 24.34 34.84 7.23
N VAL A 56 23.06 35.00 7.59
CA VAL A 56 22.56 35.97 8.57
C VAL A 56 21.57 35.26 9.49
N PRO A 57 21.90 35.05 10.78
CA PRO A 57 20.97 34.48 11.74
C PRO A 57 19.64 35.22 11.80
N GLU A 58 18.52 34.48 11.95
CA GLU A 58 17.15 35.03 11.93
C GLU A 58 16.93 36.16 12.95
N LEU A 59 17.60 36.09 14.11
CA LEU A 59 17.58 37.13 15.16
C LEU A 59 18.14 38.49 14.70
N LEU A 60 18.90 38.53 13.61
CA LEU A 60 19.55 39.73 13.06
C LEU A 60 18.88 40.26 11.79
N TRP A 61 17.82 39.63 11.31
CA TRP A 61 17.07 40.09 10.15
C TRP A 61 16.49 41.49 10.39
N GLY A 62 16.48 42.33 9.35
CA GLY A 62 16.12 43.75 9.44
C GLY A 62 17.18 44.66 10.07
N LYS A 63 18.30 44.12 10.58
CA LYS A 63 19.43 44.89 11.14
C LYS A 63 20.73 44.64 10.39
N VAL A 64 20.95 43.41 9.94
CA VAL A 64 22.08 42.98 9.12
C VAL A 64 21.55 42.60 7.74
N PHE A 65 22.23 43.06 6.70
CA PHE A 65 21.83 42.94 5.31
C PHE A 65 22.86 42.17 4.51
N ILE A 66 22.38 41.43 3.51
CA ILE A 66 23.21 40.91 2.43
C ILE A 66 23.37 42.01 1.40
N ALA A 67 24.58 42.21 0.89
CA ALA A 67 24.87 43.31 -0.03
C ALA A 67 25.77 42.90 -1.18
N ILE A 68 25.55 43.53 -2.32
CA ILE A 68 26.40 43.43 -3.52
C ILE A 68 26.88 44.83 -3.87
N LYS A 69 28.10 44.95 -4.39
CA LYS A 69 28.60 46.24 -4.90
C LYS A 69 28.10 46.50 -6.32
N ASP A 70 27.65 47.72 -6.55
CA ASP A 70 27.36 48.22 -7.89
C ASP A 70 28.64 48.70 -8.62
N VAL A 71 28.47 49.13 -9.88
CA VAL A 71 29.55 49.66 -10.73
C VAL A 71 30.20 50.93 -10.12
N HIS A 72 29.51 51.60 -9.21
CA HIS A 72 29.97 52.80 -8.50
C HIS A 72 30.54 52.50 -7.10
N ASN A 73 30.84 51.23 -6.78
CA ASN A 73 31.33 50.77 -5.49
C ASN A 73 30.39 51.06 -4.29
N SER A 74 29.11 51.34 -4.56
CA SER A 74 28.07 51.49 -3.53
C SER A 74 27.45 50.12 -3.22
N PHE A 75 27.01 49.94 -1.97
CA PHE A 75 26.36 48.70 -1.53
C PHE A 75 24.86 48.77 -1.84
N HIS A 76 24.38 47.84 -2.67
CA HIS A 76 22.96 47.55 -2.79
C HIS A 76 22.57 46.53 -1.72
N LEU A 77 21.63 46.89 -0.85
CA LEU A 77 21.24 46.10 0.31
C LEU A 77 20.01 45.25 0.01
N PHE A 78 20.01 44.02 0.50
CA PHE A 78 18.90 43.08 0.40
C PHE A 78 18.52 42.60 1.79
N ASP A 79 17.23 42.68 2.11
CA ASP A 79 16.71 42.17 3.37
C ASP A 79 16.56 40.64 3.32
N SER A 80 16.92 39.96 4.40
CA SER A 80 16.83 38.51 4.50
C SER A 80 15.41 37.98 4.30
N SER A 81 14.38 38.71 4.77
CA SER A 81 12.98 38.30 4.58
C SER A 81 12.53 38.41 3.12
N GLU A 82 13.01 39.41 2.39
CA GLU A 82 12.75 39.60 0.96
C GLU A 82 13.39 38.49 0.13
N LEU A 83 14.63 38.11 0.45
CA LEU A 83 15.33 37.00 -0.21
C LEU A 83 14.67 35.64 0.03
N VAL A 84 14.01 35.44 1.18
CA VAL A 84 13.26 34.21 1.45
C VAL A 84 11.92 34.21 0.72
N GLY A 85 11.21 35.34 0.76
CA GLY A 85 9.86 35.47 0.19
C GLY A 85 9.82 35.57 -1.33
N ASN A 86 10.89 36.04 -1.98
CA ASN A 86 10.93 36.25 -3.42
C ASN A 86 12.08 35.45 -4.09
N GLU A 87 11.70 34.43 -4.84
CA GLU A 87 12.63 33.54 -5.54
C GLU A 87 13.43 34.23 -6.64
N ASP A 88 12.81 35.14 -7.39
CA ASP A 88 13.49 35.85 -8.48
C ASP A 88 14.60 36.75 -7.95
N ILE A 89 14.33 37.46 -6.84
CA ILE A 89 15.32 38.32 -6.17
C ILE A 89 16.44 37.45 -5.58
N PHE A 90 16.10 36.32 -4.95
CA PHE A 90 17.09 35.38 -4.44
C PHE A 90 18.04 34.91 -5.55
N ILE A 91 17.49 34.43 -6.66
CA ILE A 91 18.28 33.94 -7.79
C ILE A 91 19.16 35.04 -8.37
N ASP A 92 18.61 36.24 -8.59
CA ASP A 92 19.36 37.37 -9.13
C ASP A 92 20.57 37.75 -8.24
N VAL A 93 20.35 37.78 -6.92
CA VAL A 93 21.37 38.15 -5.93
C VAL A 93 22.51 37.14 -5.89
N PHE A 94 22.21 35.84 -5.87
CA PHE A 94 23.24 34.81 -5.74
C PHE A 94 23.82 34.31 -7.08
N THR A 95 23.23 34.69 -8.23
CA THR A 95 23.75 34.37 -9.58
C THR A 95 24.62 35.49 -10.14
N LYS A 96 24.47 36.73 -9.66
CA LYS A 96 25.30 37.87 -10.08
C LYS A 96 26.78 37.60 -9.80
N LYS A 97 27.60 37.68 -10.84
CA LYS A 97 29.06 37.61 -10.73
C LYS A 97 29.59 38.86 -10.01
N GLY A 98 29.76 38.78 -8.69
CA GLY A 98 30.28 39.88 -7.88
C GLY A 98 30.44 39.46 -6.42
N ALA A 99 31.38 40.08 -5.71
CA ALA A 99 31.61 39.78 -4.29
C ALA A 99 30.36 39.99 -3.43
N LEU A 100 29.96 38.96 -2.67
CA LEU A 100 28.87 39.04 -1.69
C LEU A 100 29.39 39.59 -0.36
N TYR A 101 28.61 40.45 0.27
CA TYR A 101 28.95 41.04 1.55
C TYR A 101 27.82 40.84 2.56
N VAL A 102 28.16 40.72 3.84
CA VAL A 102 27.21 40.71 4.96
C VAL A 102 27.62 41.79 5.95
N GLY A 103 26.66 42.62 6.38
CA GLY A 103 26.99 43.74 7.24
C GLY A 103 25.82 44.64 7.56
N TYR A 104 26.12 45.80 8.13
CA TYR A 104 25.11 46.79 8.49
C TYR A 104 25.61 48.21 8.24
N THR A 105 24.68 49.13 8.07
CA THR A 105 24.95 50.56 7.97
C THR A 105 24.77 51.20 9.34
N SER A 106 25.83 51.82 9.86
CA SER A 106 25.75 52.59 11.10
C SER A 106 24.89 53.84 10.90
N PRO A 107 24.16 54.32 11.93
CA PRO A 107 23.39 55.58 11.87
C PRO A 107 24.24 56.80 11.48
N HIS A 108 25.57 56.71 11.59
CA HIS A 108 26.51 57.78 11.25
C HIS A 108 27.08 57.64 9.82
N GLY A 109 26.45 56.82 8.97
CA GLY A 109 26.79 56.66 7.56
C GLY A 109 28.01 55.76 7.27
N ARG A 110 28.59 55.10 8.30
CA ARG A 110 29.69 54.14 8.09
C ARG A 110 29.16 52.73 7.83
N ASN A 111 29.54 52.20 6.68
CA ASN A 111 29.21 50.85 6.21
C ASN A 111 30.19 49.82 6.79
N HIS A 112 29.69 48.85 7.55
CA HIS A 112 30.48 47.75 8.12
C HIS A 112 30.08 46.45 7.45
N PHE A 113 30.71 46.18 6.30
CA PHE A 113 30.43 45.00 5.48
C PHE A 113 31.67 44.13 5.35
N SER A 114 31.50 42.86 5.69
CA SER A 114 32.53 41.83 5.55
C SER A 114 32.28 41.02 4.29
N LEU A 115 33.36 40.72 3.57
CA LEU A 115 33.31 39.84 2.40
C LEU A 115 32.94 38.43 2.85
N VAL A 116 31.93 37.84 2.21
CA VAL A 116 31.66 36.40 2.35
C VAL A 116 32.69 35.65 1.52
N GLY A 117 33.41 34.68 2.11
CA GLY A 117 34.52 33.98 1.46
C GLY A 117 34.16 33.46 0.05
N ILE A 118 35.11 33.54 -0.89
CA ILE A 118 34.89 33.43 -2.35
C ILE A 118 34.48 32.01 -2.84
N GLU A 119 34.34 31.03 -1.95
CA GLU A 119 33.83 29.68 -2.29
C GLU A 119 32.28 29.61 -2.36
N ASN A 120 31.56 30.73 -2.20
CA ASN A 120 30.20 30.76 -1.66
C ASN A 120 29.07 31.38 -2.53
N GLN A 121 29.16 31.44 -3.88
CA GLN A 121 27.99 31.89 -4.70
C GLN A 121 27.50 30.82 -5.68
N GLU A 122 28.39 30.31 -6.54
CA GLU A 122 28.04 29.19 -7.44
C GLU A 122 27.65 27.94 -6.64
N ASN A 123 28.31 27.70 -5.50
CA ASN A 123 27.92 26.66 -4.55
C ASN A 123 26.56 26.91 -3.88
N ILE A 124 26.17 28.16 -3.63
CA ILE A 124 24.86 28.47 -3.03
C ILE A 124 23.74 28.22 -4.03
N ILE A 125 23.87 28.72 -5.25
CA ILE A 125 22.86 28.53 -6.30
C ILE A 125 22.78 27.07 -6.75
N SER A 126 23.92 26.38 -6.92
CA SER A 126 23.90 24.95 -7.24
C SER A 126 23.31 24.10 -6.11
N ASN A 127 23.57 24.43 -4.85
CA ASN A 127 22.93 23.82 -3.68
C ASN A 127 21.41 24.09 -3.66
N TYR A 128 20.99 25.33 -3.94
CA TYR A 128 19.58 25.66 -4.05
C TYR A 128 18.88 24.82 -5.12
N TYR A 129 19.39 24.83 -6.36
CA TYR A 129 18.79 24.07 -7.45
C TYR A 129 18.82 22.56 -7.23
N SER A 130 19.90 22.01 -6.65
CA SER A 130 19.95 20.58 -6.37
C SER A 130 18.90 20.15 -5.35
N ARG A 131 18.68 20.94 -4.29
CA ARG A 131 17.66 20.67 -3.28
C ARG A 131 16.24 20.92 -3.81
N VAL A 132 16.02 21.97 -4.59
CA VAL A 132 14.72 22.24 -5.23
C VAL A 132 14.36 21.14 -6.22
N ASN A 133 15.33 20.63 -7.00
CA ASN A 133 15.08 19.52 -7.92
C ASN A 133 14.68 18.21 -7.21
N VAL A 134 15.15 18.01 -5.98
CA VAL A 134 14.78 16.85 -5.16
C VAL A 134 13.39 17.05 -4.55
N ILE A 135 13.13 18.18 -3.90
CA ILE A 135 11.87 18.47 -3.18
C ILE A 135 10.69 18.75 -4.12
N GLY A 136 10.92 19.45 -5.24
CA GLY A 136 9.87 20.03 -6.06
C GLY A 136 9.14 21.18 -5.35
N GLU A 137 7.83 21.30 -5.57
CA GLU A 137 6.99 22.32 -4.94
C GLU A 137 6.77 22.05 -3.44
N ASP A 138 6.63 20.79 -3.07
CA ASP A 138 6.27 20.34 -1.73
C ASP A 138 6.86 18.94 -1.46
N LYS A 139 7.65 18.83 -0.38
CA LYS A 139 8.32 17.59 0.02
C LYS A 139 7.34 16.44 0.23
N SER A 140 6.20 16.70 0.88
CA SER A 140 5.20 15.66 1.19
C SER A 140 4.55 15.10 -0.08
N LYS A 141 4.20 15.98 -1.02
CA LYS A 141 3.66 15.55 -2.33
C LYS A 141 4.68 14.73 -3.12
N SER A 142 5.93 15.18 -3.14
CA SER A 142 7.02 14.50 -3.85
C SER A 142 7.33 13.13 -3.23
N LEU A 143 7.39 13.05 -1.89
CA LEU A 143 7.54 11.77 -1.17
C LEU A 143 6.39 10.81 -1.48
N ASN A 144 5.14 11.27 -1.41
CA ASN A 144 3.98 10.42 -1.71
C ASN A 144 4.00 9.90 -3.15
N LYS A 145 4.38 10.75 -4.11
CA LYS A 145 4.56 10.34 -5.51
C LYS A 145 5.67 9.29 -5.64
N ARG A 146 6.82 9.48 -4.98
CA ARG A 146 7.93 8.52 -5.02
C ARG A 146 7.58 7.19 -4.37
N HIS A 147 6.93 7.20 -3.22
CA HIS A 147 6.41 5.98 -2.61
C HIS A 147 5.42 5.28 -3.56
N SER A 148 4.53 6.01 -4.23
CA SER A 148 3.66 5.41 -5.25
C SER A 148 4.42 4.75 -6.40
N GLU A 149 5.44 5.41 -6.94
CA GLU A 149 6.26 4.86 -8.03
C GLU A 149 7.06 3.62 -7.58
N ILE A 150 7.61 3.63 -6.37
CA ILE A 150 8.29 2.47 -5.76
C ILE A 150 7.32 1.30 -5.70
N ARG A 151 6.12 1.51 -5.15
CA ARG A 151 5.09 0.48 -5.03
C ARG A 151 4.72 -0.14 -6.38
N ASP A 152 4.54 0.69 -7.40
CA ASP A 152 4.21 0.23 -8.75
C ASP A 152 5.33 -0.65 -9.33
N VAL A 153 6.59 -0.22 -9.20
CA VAL A 153 7.75 -0.97 -9.70
C VAL A 153 7.92 -2.28 -8.94
N GLU A 154 7.82 -2.27 -7.61
CA GLU A 154 7.90 -3.49 -6.80
C GLU A 154 6.82 -4.50 -7.17
N ASN A 155 5.58 -4.05 -7.41
CA ASN A 155 4.49 -4.91 -7.83
C ASN A 155 4.72 -5.51 -9.21
N ILE A 156 5.30 -4.74 -10.14
CA ILE A 156 5.73 -5.27 -11.44
C ILE A 156 6.82 -6.33 -11.25
N ILE A 157 7.81 -6.10 -10.39
CA ILE A 157 8.88 -7.06 -10.10
C ILE A 157 8.32 -8.34 -9.46
N ARG A 158 7.39 -8.23 -8.51
CA ARG A 158 6.72 -9.39 -7.89
C ARG A 158 5.90 -10.18 -8.91
N ALA A 159 5.17 -9.49 -9.79
CA ALA A 159 4.38 -10.09 -10.85
C ALA A 159 5.17 -10.43 -12.12
N ARG A 160 6.50 -10.23 -12.14
CA ARG A 160 7.30 -10.37 -13.36
C ARG A 160 7.18 -11.74 -13.97
N ASN A 161 7.19 -12.79 -13.13
CA ASN A 161 7.07 -14.18 -13.57
C ASN A 161 5.65 -14.54 -14.00
N ALA A 162 4.65 -13.77 -13.55
CA ALA A 162 3.24 -13.94 -13.89
C ALA A 162 2.84 -13.17 -15.17
N THR A 163 3.72 -12.32 -15.69
CA THR A 163 3.42 -11.47 -16.86
C THR A 163 3.27 -12.35 -18.11
N PRO A 164 2.10 -12.35 -18.76
CA PRO A 164 1.85 -13.10 -19.99
C PRO A 164 2.82 -12.73 -21.11
N LEU A 165 3.08 -13.64 -22.06
CA LEU A 165 3.99 -13.39 -23.18
C LEU A 165 3.59 -12.15 -24.00
N ASP A 166 2.30 -11.97 -24.26
CA ASP A 166 1.80 -10.85 -25.05
C ASP A 166 2.02 -9.51 -24.35
N GLU A 167 1.76 -9.43 -23.04
CA GLU A 167 2.10 -8.27 -22.22
C GLU A 167 3.62 -8.03 -22.17
N LEU A 168 4.41 -9.09 -22.04
CA LEU A 168 5.87 -9.00 -22.02
C LEU A 168 6.41 -8.43 -23.34
N ILE A 169 5.96 -8.96 -24.49
CA ILE A 169 6.35 -8.44 -25.82
C ILE A 169 5.89 -6.99 -25.99
N LYS A 170 4.66 -6.63 -25.57
CA LYS A 170 4.18 -5.24 -25.59
C LYS A 170 5.05 -4.31 -24.76
N SER A 171 5.46 -4.74 -23.56
CA SER A 171 6.21 -3.93 -22.60
C SER A 171 7.60 -3.51 -23.11
N GLY A 172 8.30 -4.39 -23.84
CA GLY A 172 9.60 -4.03 -24.45
C GLY A 172 9.47 -3.35 -25.81
N GLY A 173 8.28 -3.36 -26.39
CA GLY A 173 8.00 -2.73 -27.67
C GLY A 173 8.68 -3.39 -28.87
N ARG A 174 8.44 -2.81 -30.05
CA ARG A 174 8.92 -3.35 -31.33
C ARG A 174 10.43 -3.41 -31.43
N GLU A 175 11.14 -2.42 -30.91
CA GLU A 175 12.61 -2.33 -31.00
C GLU A 175 13.28 -3.48 -30.24
N LYS A 176 12.87 -3.74 -29.00
CA LYS A 176 13.43 -4.83 -28.19
C LYS A 176 13.05 -6.20 -28.75
N PHE A 177 11.84 -6.32 -29.30
CA PHE A 177 11.42 -7.51 -30.03
C PHE A 177 12.30 -7.78 -31.26
N GLU A 178 12.59 -6.76 -32.07
CA GLU A 178 13.44 -6.87 -33.25
C GLU A 178 14.86 -7.31 -32.90
N LEU A 179 15.46 -6.71 -31.86
CA LEU A 179 16.77 -7.12 -31.34
C LEU A 179 16.76 -8.59 -30.89
N THR A 180 15.71 -9.03 -30.19
CA THR A 180 15.57 -10.41 -29.73
C THR A 180 15.42 -11.38 -30.91
N ALA A 181 14.60 -11.02 -31.90
CA ALA A 181 14.39 -11.83 -33.11
C ALA A 181 15.68 -11.97 -33.92
N GLN A 182 16.47 -10.88 -34.02
CA GLN A 182 17.77 -10.90 -34.68
C GLN A 182 18.76 -11.79 -33.95
N GLN A 183 18.84 -11.70 -32.61
CA GLN A 183 19.67 -12.61 -31.81
C GLN A 183 19.30 -14.08 -32.05
N TYR A 184 18.01 -14.41 -32.13
CA TYR A 184 17.57 -15.77 -32.43
C TYR A 184 17.93 -16.22 -33.86
N LEU A 185 17.87 -15.32 -34.85
CA LEU A 185 18.34 -15.62 -36.21
C LEU A 185 19.83 -15.91 -36.23
N ASP A 186 20.61 -15.22 -35.42
CA ASP A 186 22.06 -15.39 -35.32
C ASP A 186 22.43 -16.65 -34.51
N GLU A 187 21.70 -16.99 -33.44
CA GLU A 187 21.85 -18.26 -32.72
C GLU A 187 21.51 -19.47 -33.61
N MET A 188 20.50 -19.33 -34.48
CA MET A 188 20.16 -20.34 -35.50
C MET A 188 21.29 -20.56 -36.51
N GLU A 189 22.32 -19.69 -36.57
CA GLU A 189 23.49 -19.91 -37.42
C GLU A 189 24.32 -21.12 -36.99
N LYS A 190 24.27 -21.46 -35.71
CA LYS A 190 25.08 -22.51 -35.07
C LYS A 190 24.43 -23.90 -35.13
N HIS A 191 23.18 -24.00 -35.62
CA HIS A 191 22.43 -25.26 -35.62
C HIS A 191 22.68 -26.08 -36.88
N GLU A 192 23.08 -27.35 -36.72
CA GLU A 192 23.42 -28.28 -37.82
C GLU A 192 22.24 -28.62 -38.74
N PHE A 193 21.00 -28.44 -38.27
CA PHE A 193 19.78 -28.87 -38.98
C PHE A 193 19.22 -27.84 -39.98
N ILE A 194 19.85 -26.66 -40.13
CA ILE A 194 19.36 -25.58 -41.01
C ILE A 194 20.37 -25.32 -42.13
N THR A 195 19.96 -25.62 -43.36
CA THR A 195 20.80 -25.39 -44.55
C THR A 195 20.97 -23.88 -44.84
N ARG A 196 22.09 -23.49 -45.47
CA ARG A 196 22.35 -22.10 -45.88
C ARG A 196 21.21 -21.47 -46.72
N PRO A 197 20.58 -22.18 -47.69
CA PRO A 197 19.46 -21.64 -48.46
C PRO A 197 18.21 -21.37 -47.61
N GLN A 198 17.83 -22.30 -46.73
CA GLN A 198 16.69 -22.12 -45.82
C GLN A 198 16.90 -20.91 -44.90
N ARG A 199 18.14 -20.68 -44.46
CA ARG A 199 18.52 -19.52 -43.65
C ARG A 199 18.38 -18.20 -44.40
N SER A 200 18.88 -18.14 -45.64
CA SER A 200 18.75 -16.95 -46.50
C SER A 200 17.29 -16.61 -46.76
N SER A 201 16.47 -17.62 -47.08
CA SER A 201 15.02 -17.45 -47.25
C SER A 201 14.33 -16.98 -45.97
N LEU A 202 14.72 -17.48 -44.79
CA LEU A 202 14.16 -17.04 -43.52
C LEU A 202 14.51 -15.58 -43.20
N ARG A 203 15.78 -15.18 -43.35
CA ARG A 203 16.19 -13.78 -43.15
C ARG A 203 15.44 -12.83 -44.09
N THR A 204 15.34 -13.22 -45.36
CA THR A 204 14.57 -12.49 -46.37
C THR A 204 13.10 -12.36 -45.96
N ALA A 205 12.44 -13.46 -45.58
CA ALA A 205 11.04 -13.44 -45.15
C ALA A 205 10.81 -12.58 -43.90
N MET A 206 11.74 -12.58 -42.95
CA MET A 206 11.63 -11.75 -41.75
C MET A 206 11.82 -10.27 -42.05
N GLN A 207 12.74 -9.92 -42.95
CA GLN A 207 12.95 -8.56 -43.43
C GLN A 207 11.74 -8.02 -44.20
N TYR A 208 11.07 -8.85 -44.99
CA TYR A 208 9.88 -8.48 -45.77
C TYR A 208 8.56 -8.74 -45.01
N GLY A 209 8.43 -8.17 -43.82
CA GLY A 209 7.18 -8.14 -43.05
C GLY A 209 6.90 -9.36 -42.17
N GLY A 210 7.72 -10.42 -42.25
CA GLY A 210 7.59 -11.57 -41.35
C GLY A 210 7.83 -11.22 -39.88
N LEU A 211 8.72 -10.26 -39.60
CA LEU A 211 8.99 -9.78 -38.25
C LEU A 211 7.79 -9.01 -37.68
N ASP A 212 7.19 -8.12 -38.47
CA ASP A 212 6.00 -7.37 -38.06
C ASP A 212 4.79 -8.28 -37.86
N ALA A 213 4.59 -9.27 -38.75
CA ALA A 213 3.55 -10.27 -38.61
C ALA A 213 3.73 -11.06 -37.30
N LEU A 214 4.95 -11.51 -36.99
CA LEU A 214 5.23 -12.25 -35.76
C LEU A 214 5.05 -11.38 -34.52
N TYR A 215 5.48 -10.12 -34.56
CA TYR A 215 5.27 -9.15 -33.47
C TYR A 215 3.78 -8.96 -33.19
N VAL A 216 2.96 -8.70 -34.22
CA VAL A 216 1.51 -8.53 -34.07
C VAL A 216 0.85 -9.78 -33.51
N LEU A 217 1.25 -10.96 -33.99
CA LEU A 217 0.69 -12.23 -33.53
C LEU A 217 1.01 -12.51 -32.05
N LEU A 218 2.25 -12.22 -31.60
CA LEU A 218 2.67 -12.44 -30.22
C LEU A 218 2.16 -11.35 -29.27
N SER A 219 2.31 -10.07 -29.64
CA SER A 219 1.89 -8.93 -28.80
C SER A 219 0.38 -8.87 -28.59
N ASN A 220 -0.43 -9.38 -29.51
CA ASN A 220 -1.89 -9.44 -29.36
C ASN A 220 -2.40 -10.79 -28.84
N GLY A 221 -1.51 -11.70 -28.42
CA GLY A 221 -1.92 -13.00 -27.88
C GLY A 221 -2.65 -13.90 -28.89
N LEU A 222 -2.44 -13.69 -30.20
CA LEU A 222 -3.12 -14.44 -31.27
C LEU A 222 -2.52 -15.84 -31.49
N ILE A 223 -1.39 -16.13 -30.85
CA ILE A 223 -0.78 -17.45 -30.84
C ILE A 223 -0.95 -18.04 -29.44
N MET A 224 -1.66 -19.17 -29.37
CA MET A 224 -1.67 -19.98 -28.15
C MET A 224 -0.23 -20.37 -27.79
N GLN A 225 0.18 -19.99 -26.58
CA GLN A 225 1.48 -20.33 -26.01
C GLN A 225 1.65 -21.87 -25.87
N ASP A 226 0.54 -22.61 -25.97
CA ASP A 226 0.40 -24.01 -25.59
C ASP A 226 0.37 -25.02 -26.74
N PHE A 227 0.51 -24.57 -28.00
CA PHE A 227 0.49 -25.51 -29.14
C PHE A 227 1.50 -26.67 -28.97
N MET A 228 2.63 -26.42 -28.30
CA MET A 228 3.63 -27.44 -27.98
C MET A 228 3.32 -28.24 -26.71
N SER A 229 2.59 -27.66 -25.75
CA SER A 229 2.13 -28.34 -24.52
C SER A 229 1.15 -29.45 -24.89
N TYR A 230 0.21 -29.22 -25.80
CA TYR A 230 -0.79 -30.24 -26.20
C TYR A 230 -0.22 -31.55 -26.76
N ARG A 231 1.05 -31.56 -27.21
CA ARG A 231 1.67 -32.72 -27.85
C ARG A 231 2.44 -33.63 -26.90
N SER A 232 2.78 -33.17 -25.71
CA SER A 232 3.65 -33.92 -24.80
C SER A 232 3.43 -33.40 -23.40
N ILE A 233 2.48 -33.99 -22.66
CA ILE A 233 2.40 -33.68 -21.23
C ILE A 233 2.71 -34.89 -20.34
N PHE A 234 2.43 -36.16 -20.69
CA PHE A 234 2.77 -37.23 -19.74
C PHE A 234 3.28 -38.51 -20.38
N HIS A 235 4.44 -38.97 -19.89
CA HIS A 235 4.78 -40.39 -19.94
C HIS A 235 3.81 -41.15 -19.04
N GLU A 236 3.18 -42.19 -19.57
CA GLU A 236 2.24 -43.05 -18.84
C GLU A 236 2.86 -43.51 -17.51
N GLY A 237 2.19 -43.21 -16.39
CA GLY A 237 2.61 -43.60 -15.03
C GLY A 237 3.29 -42.53 -14.17
N SER A 238 3.58 -41.33 -14.68
CA SER A 238 4.24 -40.25 -13.90
C SER A 238 3.29 -39.46 -12.98
N MET A 239 2.03 -39.26 -13.41
CA MET A 239 1.01 -38.48 -12.72
C MET A 239 -0.40 -39.05 -12.95
N THR A 240 -1.37 -38.75 -12.06
CA THR A 240 -2.74 -39.28 -12.15
C THR A 240 -3.51 -38.68 -13.33
N VAL A 241 -4.58 -39.34 -13.76
CA VAL A 241 -5.41 -38.85 -14.88
C VAL A 241 -6.08 -37.51 -14.52
N ASN A 242 -6.56 -37.36 -13.29
CA ASN A 242 -7.21 -36.13 -12.82
C ASN A 242 -6.22 -34.96 -12.81
N ASP A 243 -5.02 -35.15 -12.25
CA ASP A 243 -3.99 -34.13 -12.20
C ASP A 243 -3.51 -33.74 -13.62
N ASN A 244 -3.42 -34.72 -14.53
CA ASN A 244 -3.09 -34.48 -15.94
C ASN A 244 -4.14 -33.61 -16.62
N ASP A 245 -5.42 -33.90 -16.39
CA ASP A 245 -6.53 -33.18 -17.01
C ASP A 245 -6.67 -31.77 -16.42
N PHE A 246 -6.38 -31.61 -15.12
CA PHE A 246 -6.28 -30.31 -14.48
C PHE A 246 -5.18 -29.43 -15.09
N ILE A 247 -3.97 -29.96 -15.27
CA ILE A 247 -2.86 -29.20 -15.87
C ILE A 247 -3.18 -28.82 -17.33
N LYS A 248 -3.79 -29.73 -18.10
CA LYS A 248 -4.28 -29.41 -19.46
C LYS A 248 -5.33 -28.29 -19.42
N ALA A 249 -6.27 -28.34 -18.49
CA ALA A 249 -7.32 -27.35 -18.36
C ALA A 249 -6.75 -25.97 -17.98
N ILE A 250 -5.76 -25.89 -17.08
CA ILE A 250 -5.03 -24.65 -16.82
C ILE A 250 -4.37 -24.11 -18.09
N GLY A 251 -3.82 -24.98 -18.94
CA GLY A 251 -3.30 -24.61 -20.26
C GLY A 251 -4.37 -24.09 -21.24
N GLN A 252 -5.66 -24.29 -20.94
CA GLN A 252 -6.81 -23.77 -21.69
C GLN A 252 -7.45 -22.56 -20.98
N ASP A 253 -6.67 -21.83 -20.18
CA ASP A 253 -7.11 -20.64 -19.44
C ASP A 253 -8.31 -20.92 -18.50
N LEU A 254 -8.26 -22.07 -17.82
CA LEU A 254 -9.21 -22.39 -16.73
C LEU A 254 -9.21 -21.26 -15.69
N GLY A 255 -10.41 -20.74 -15.40
CA GLY A 255 -10.62 -19.74 -14.35
C GLY A 255 -10.66 -20.36 -12.94
N CYS A 256 -10.46 -19.53 -11.92
CA CYS A 256 -10.43 -19.91 -10.51
C CYS A 256 -11.73 -20.62 -10.07
N GLU A 257 -12.90 -20.15 -10.51
CA GLU A 257 -14.18 -20.74 -10.13
C GLU A 257 -14.35 -22.18 -10.60
N LYS A 258 -14.13 -22.43 -11.90
CA LYS A 258 -14.24 -23.78 -12.47
C LYS A 258 -13.18 -24.70 -11.89
N SER A 259 -11.95 -24.19 -11.73
CA SER A 259 -10.86 -24.92 -11.08
C SER A 259 -11.30 -25.49 -9.72
N ASN A 260 -11.80 -24.65 -8.82
CA ASN A 260 -12.19 -25.06 -7.48
C ASN A 260 -13.52 -25.86 -7.40
N ASN A 261 -14.31 -25.91 -8.48
CA ASN A 261 -15.61 -26.59 -8.50
C ASN A 261 -15.58 -27.95 -9.19
N GLU A 262 -14.78 -28.10 -10.24
CA GLU A 262 -14.83 -29.25 -11.15
C GLU A 262 -13.62 -30.18 -11.00
N PHE A 263 -12.53 -29.71 -10.38
CA PHE A 263 -11.30 -30.48 -10.27
C PHE A 263 -10.98 -30.87 -8.83
N TYR A 264 -10.35 -32.03 -8.69
CA TYR A 264 -9.76 -32.52 -7.46
C TYR A 264 -8.33 -32.94 -7.75
N ILE A 265 -7.40 -32.48 -6.92
CA ILE A 265 -5.97 -32.68 -7.09
C ILE A 265 -5.51 -33.82 -6.19
N ASP A 266 -4.95 -34.86 -6.80
CA ASP A 266 -4.47 -36.05 -6.09
C ASP A 266 -3.07 -35.81 -5.49
N ASP A 267 -2.15 -35.23 -6.27
CA ASP A 267 -0.76 -34.91 -5.84
C ASP A 267 -0.43 -33.44 -6.09
N ALA A 268 -0.70 -32.59 -5.08
CA ALA A 268 -0.47 -31.15 -5.17
C ALA A 268 1.01 -30.80 -5.40
N GLU A 269 1.97 -31.56 -4.86
CA GLU A 269 3.40 -31.26 -4.98
C GLU A 269 3.88 -31.45 -6.43
N LYS A 270 3.47 -32.53 -7.08
CA LYS A 270 3.75 -32.76 -8.50
C LYS A 270 3.08 -31.74 -9.39
N VAL A 271 1.79 -31.46 -9.17
CA VAL A 271 1.05 -30.46 -9.95
C VAL A 271 1.70 -29.09 -9.84
N ILE A 272 2.11 -28.67 -8.64
CA ILE A 272 2.83 -27.39 -8.44
C ILE A 272 4.15 -27.40 -9.21
N SER A 273 4.92 -28.48 -9.14
CA SER A 273 6.22 -28.59 -9.82
C SER A 273 6.08 -28.44 -11.34
N GLU A 274 5.10 -29.14 -11.93
CA GLU A 274 4.77 -29.05 -13.35
C GLU A 274 4.27 -27.65 -13.75
N LEU A 275 3.37 -27.06 -12.97
CA LEU A 275 2.88 -25.70 -13.24
C LEU A 275 3.99 -24.65 -13.13
N ILE A 276 4.98 -24.85 -12.25
CA ILE A 276 6.17 -23.97 -12.15
C ILE A 276 7.06 -24.13 -13.39
N GLU A 277 7.35 -25.36 -13.82
CA GLU A 277 8.17 -25.63 -15.01
C GLU A 277 7.54 -25.05 -16.29
N GLN A 278 6.20 -25.08 -16.36
CA GLN A 278 5.45 -24.53 -17.48
C GLN A 278 5.14 -23.03 -17.31
N ASN A 279 5.54 -22.41 -16.19
CA ASN A 279 5.23 -21.03 -15.82
C ASN A 279 3.71 -20.71 -15.78
N ARG A 280 2.89 -21.72 -15.49
CA ARG A 280 1.42 -21.64 -15.40
C ARG A 280 0.90 -21.55 -13.96
N ILE A 281 1.81 -21.63 -12.98
CA ILE A 281 1.46 -21.48 -11.56
C ILE A 281 0.82 -20.12 -11.22
N TYR A 282 0.98 -19.10 -12.08
CA TYR A 282 0.42 -17.75 -11.90
C TYR A 282 -0.91 -17.52 -12.63
N SER A 283 -1.42 -18.54 -13.33
CA SER A 283 -2.73 -18.51 -13.99
C SER A 283 -3.86 -18.48 -12.97
N ASP A 284 -5.02 -17.97 -13.37
CA ASP A 284 -6.19 -17.86 -12.48
C ASP A 284 -6.65 -19.21 -11.93
N GLY A 285 -6.67 -20.26 -12.76
CA GLY A 285 -7.00 -21.62 -12.35
C GLY A 285 -6.01 -22.26 -11.37
N ALA A 286 -4.80 -21.72 -11.21
CA ALA A 286 -3.85 -22.18 -10.20
C ALA A 286 -4.17 -21.67 -8.79
N LEU A 287 -5.10 -20.73 -8.64
CA LEU A 287 -5.69 -20.29 -7.36
C LEU A 287 -6.67 -21.33 -6.80
N HIS A 288 -6.26 -22.60 -6.84
CA HIS A 288 -7.03 -23.75 -6.36
C HIS A 288 -6.73 -24.00 -4.87
N TYR A 289 -7.76 -24.21 -4.04
CA TYR A 289 -7.61 -24.31 -2.59
C TYR A 289 -6.59 -25.37 -2.13
N GLN A 290 -6.53 -26.55 -2.79
CA GLN A 290 -5.54 -27.60 -2.46
C GLN A 290 -4.10 -27.16 -2.78
N LEU A 291 -3.89 -26.44 -3.88
CA LEU A 291 -2.57 -25.93 -4.25
C LEU A 291 -2.14 -24.81 -3.30
N ILE A 292 -3.04 -23.86 -3.03
CA ILE A 292 -2.76 -22.74 -2.13
C ILE A 292 -2.43 -23.25 -0.73
N THR A 293 -3.19 -24.22 -0.21
CA THR A 293 -2.88 -24.87 1.08
C THR A 293 -1.45 -25.40 1.08
N HIS A 294 -1.09 -26.21 0.07
CA HIS A 294 0.24 -26.81 0.00
C HIS A 294 1.36 -25.76 -0.16
N ILE A 295 1.13 -24.71 -0.96
CA ILE A 295 2.07 -23.61 -1.20
C ILE A 295 2.35 -22.84 0.09
N ILE A 296 1.30 -22.57 0.87
CA ILE A 296 1.38 -21.90 2.17
C ILE A 296 2.16 -22.78 3.16
N ASP A 297 1.78 -24.05 3.29
CA ASP A 297 2.43 -24.99 4.23
C ASP A 297 3.92 -25.16 3.96
N LYS A 298 4.31 -25.20 2.67
CA LYS A 298 5.71 -25.33 2.24
C LYS A 298 6.46 -24.02 2.10
N ASN A 299 5.81 -22.88 2.35
CA ASN A 299 6.36 -21.53 2.16
C ASN A 299 7.02 -21.35 0.77
N ASN A 300 6.32 -21.78 -0.29
CA ASN A 300 6.86 -21.76 -1.64
C ASN A 300 6.95 -20.32 -2.17
N LYS A 301 8.10 -19.98 -2.78
CA LYS A 301 8.40 -18.64 -3.33
C LYS A 301 7.44 -18.20 -4.44
N CYS A 302 6.74 -19.12 -5.10
CA CYS A 302 5.76 -18.76 -6.13
C CYS A 302 4.56 -17.98 -5.57
N PHE A 303 4.25 -18.12 -4.27
CA PHE A 303 3.08 -17.50 -3.64
C PHE A 303 3.03 -15.99 -3.85
N THR A 304 4.14 -15.28 -3.62
CA THR A 304 4.22 -13.83 -3.80
C THR A 304 3.85 -13.40 -5.23
N GLY A 305 4.31 -14.16 -6.22
CA GLY A 305 3.99 -13.87 -7.62
C GLY A 305 2.53 -14.18 -7.97
N MET A 306 1.93 -15.22 -7.36
CA MET A 306 0.51 -15.55 -7.55
C MET A 306 -0.38 -14.45 -6.97
N VAL A 307 -0.09 -14.00 -5.74
CA VAL A 307 -0.83 -12.90 -5.12
C VAL A 307 -0.66 -11.61 -5.92
N ALA A 308 0.56 -11.30 -6.39
CA ALA A 308 0.77 -10.13 -7.23
C ALA A 308 0.02 -10.20 -8.57
N SER A 309 -0.12 -11.38 -9.16
CA SER A 309 -0.96 -11.60 -10.35
C SER A 309 -2.43 -11.31 -10.04
N LEU A 310 -2.95 -11.85 -8.93
CA LEU A 310 -4.33 -11.65 -8.47
C LEU A 310 -4.64 -10.17 -8.25
N PHE A 311 -3.78 -9.49 -7.48
CA PHE A 311 -3.92 -8.07 -7.19
C PHE A 311 -3.58 -7.16 -8.38
N ARG A 312 -3.31 -7.67 -9.60
CA ARG A 312 -3.32 -6.85 -10.82
C ARG A 312 -4.67 -6.86 -11.53
N LYS A 313 -5.60 -7.72 -11.12
CA LYS A 313 -6.95 -7.84 -11.69
C LYS A 313 -7.92 -6.81 -11.10
N SER A 314 -9.11 -6.71 -11.68
CA SER A 314 -10.18 -5.82 -11.20
C SER A 314 -10.66 -6.20 -9.79
N ASP A 315 -11.19 -5.23 -9.05
CA ASP A 315 -11.69 -5.44 -7.68
C ASP A 315 -12.74 -6.55 -7.58
N GLN A 316 -13.65 -6.62 -8.55
CA GLN A 316 -14.65 -7.70 -8.64
C GLN A 316 -14.00 -9.09 -8.74
N HIS A 317 -12.89 -9.20 -9.46
CA HIS A 317 -12.17 -10.47 -9.65
C HIS A 317 -11.44 -10.86 -8.36
N ILE A 318 -10.76 -9.90 -7.72
CA ILE A 318 -10.09 -10.12 -6.44
C ILE A 318 -11.11 -10.63 -5.41
N PHE A 319 -12.24 -9.93 -5.26
CA PHE A 319 -13.29 -10.33 -4.33
C PHE A 319 -13.81 -11.74 -4.64
N LYS A 320 -14.07 -12.06 -5.92
CA LYS A 320 -14.60 -13.37 -6.31
C LYS A 320 -13.65 -14.51 -5.97
N VAL A 321 -12.33 -14.32 -6.13
CA VAL A 321 -11.33 -15.31 -5.71
C VAL A 321 -11.37 -15.53 -4.19
N PHE A 322 -11.41 -14.46 -3.40
CA PHE A 322 -11.51 -14.57 -1.94
C PHE A 322 -12.81 -15.27 -1.52
N GLU A 323 -13.94 -14.98 -2.18
CA GLU A 323 -15.21 -15.67 -1.96
C GLU A 323 -15.10 -17.18 -2.23
N ILE A 324 -14.56 -17.57 -3.39
CA ILE A 324 -14.39 -18.97 -3.76
C ILE A 324 -13.52 -19.70 -2.74
N LEU A 325 -12.38 -19.11 -2.38
CA LEU A 325 -11.45 -19.70 -1.43
C LEU A 325 -12.05 -19.80 -0.03
N ASN A 326 -12.74 -18.75 0.44
CA ASN A 326 -13.45 -18.75 1.73
C ASN A 326 -14.47 -19.90 1.84
N ILE A 327 -15.13 -20.25 0.72
CA ILE A 327 -16.09 -21.36 0.67
C ILE A 327 -15.38 -22.72 0.60
N LYS A 328 -14.24 -22.81 -0.10
CA LYS A 328 -13.62 -24.07 -0.50
C LYS A 328 -12.57 -24.59 0.46
N PHE A 329 -11.93 -23.73 1.25
CA PHE A 329 -11.01 -24.18 2.28
C PHE A 329 -11.74 -25.08 3.29
N VAL A 330 -11.27 -26.33 3.41
CA VAL A 330 -11.86 -27.33 4.32
C VAL A 330 -11.71 -26.91 5.78
N GLN A 331 -10.59 -26.26 6.11
CA GLN A 331 -10.31 -25.72 7.43
C GLN A 331 -10.32 -24.20 7.38
N PRO A 332 -11.13 -23.51 8.20
CA PRO A 332 -11.17 -22.04 8.25
C PRO A 332 -9.77 -21.41 8.47
N ALA A 333 -8.93 -22.06 9.28
CA ALA A 333 -7.56 -21.63 9.54
C ALA A 333 -6.70 -21.50 8.26
N ASN A 334 -6.95 -22.32 7.22
CA ASN A 334 -6.19 -22.22 5.96
C ASN A 334 -6.56 -20.97 5.18
N PHE A 335 -7.82 -20.55 5.23
CA PHE A 335 -8.24 -19.28 4.63
C PHE A 335 -7.64 -18.09 5.41
N ASP A 336 -7.63 -18.16 6.73
CA ASP A 336 -7.06 -17.11 7.58
C ASP A 336 -5.54 -16.98 7.37
N GLU A 337 -4.82 -18.09 7.21
CA GLU A 337 -3.39 -18.08 6.85
C GLU A 337 -3.18 -17.53 5.42
N PHE A 338 -4.05 -17.87 4.46
CA PHE A 338 -4.03 -17.27 3.13
C PHE A 338 -4.20 -15.75 3.19
N VAL A 339 -5.19 -15.27 3.95
CA VAL A 339 -5.44 -13.84 4.19
C VAL A 339 -4.21 -13.19 4.82
N THR A 340 -3.67 -13.77 5.90
CA THR A 340 -2.50 -13.27 6.62
C THR A 340 -1.31 -13.09 5.68
N ARG A 341 -0.96 -14.14 4.91
CA ARG A 341 0.20 -14.08 4.01
C ARG A 341 -0.01 -13.17 2.82
N THR A 342 -1.22 -13.13 2.28
CA THR A 342 -1.57 -12.27 1.15
C THR A 342 -1.46 -10.80 1.53
N LEU A 343 -2.01 -10.41 2.68
CA LEU A 343 -2.09 -9.02 3.10
C LEU A 343 -0.85 -8.51 3.83
N LYS A 344 0.05 -9.41 4.26
CA LYS A 344 1.39 -9.05 4.73
C LYS A 344 2.29 -8.50 3.61
N ILE A 345 1.97 -8.79 2.35
CA ILE A 345 2.66 -8.16 1.22
C ILE A 345 2.23 -6.69 1.20
N SER A 346 3.22 -5.80 1.29
CA SER A 346 2.99 -4.35 1.44
C SER A 346 1.93 -3.84 0.46
N ASP A 347 1.02 -3.01 0.97
CA ASP A 347 -0.01 -2.28 0.22
C ASP A 347 -1.21 -3.10 -0.31
N TYR A 348 -1.21 -4.44 -0.19
CA TYR A 348 -2.39 -5.23 -0.55
C TYR A 348 -3.52 -5.14 0.48
N LEU A 349 -3.22 -4.82 1.74
CA LEU A 349 -4.23 -4.57 2.76
C LEU A 349 -5.13 -3.39 2.36
N GLU A 350 -4.55 -2.23 2.06
CA GLU A 350 -5.29 -1.02 1.65
C GLU A 350 -6.21 -1.31 0.46
N ARG A 351 -5.66 -1.96 -0.58
CA ARG A 351 -6.43 -2.35 -1.75
C ARG A 351 -7.55 -3.33 -1.41
N MET A 352 -7.29 -4.32 -0.56
CA MET A 352 -8.31 -5.28 -0.14
C MET A 352 -9.46 -4.60 0.61
N LEU A 353 -9.18 -3.60 1.46
CA LEU A 353 -10.22 -2.82 2.14
C LEU A 353 -11.11 -2.07 1.14
N ALA A 354 -10.54 -1.49 0.08
CA ALA A 354 -11.29 -0.86 -1.00
C ALA A 354 -12.15 -1.85 -1.79
N VAL A 355 -11.61 -3.04 -2.08
CA VAL A 355 -12.32 -4.16 -2.72
C VAL A 355 -13.52 -4.58 -1.89
N LEU A 356 -13.34 -4.76 -0.58
CA LEU A 356 -14.43 -5.17 0.31
C LEU A 356 -15.52 -4.09 0.41
N LYS A 357 -15.13 -2.81 0.51
CA LYS A 357 -16.08 -1.69 0.55
C LYS A 357 -16.99 -1.65 -0.69
N THR A 358 -16.44 -1.97 -1.86
CA THR A 358 -17.17 -1.97 -3.14
C THR A 358 -18.11 -3.17 -3.29
N ASN A 359 -17.84 -4.28 -2.59
CA ASN A 359 -18.59 -5.54 -2.69
C ASN A 359 -19.48 -5.82 -1.46
N ARG A 360 -19.96 -4.76 -0.79
CA ARG A 360 -20.76 -4.86 0.46
C ARG A 360 -22.02 -5.72 0.32
N GLU A 361 -22.65 -5.73 -0.85
CA GLU A 361 -23.90 -6.45 -1.08
C GLU A 361 -23.75 -7.98 -1.11
N SER A 362 -22.51 -8.49 -1.21
CA SER A 362 -22.26 -9.93 -1.20
C SER A 362 -22.52 -10.52 0.19
N PRO A 363 -23.23 -11.66 0.30
CA PRO A 363 -23.48 -12.32 1.59
C PRO A 363 -22.20 -12.86 2.24
N PHE A 364 -21.10 -12.95 1.49
CA PHE A 364 -19.80 -13.40 2.02
C PHE A 364 -18.93 -12.25 2.52
N ASN A 365 -19.33 -10.99 2.27
CA ASN A 365 -18.51 -9.82 2.58
C ASN A 365 -18.19 -9.70 4.07
N ASP A 366 -19.18 -9.93 4.94
CA ASP A 366 -18.98 -9.82 6.39
C ASP A 366 -17.96 -10.85 6.89
N ASN A 367 -18.07 -12.11 6.46
CA ASN A 367 -17.14 -13.17 6.85
C ASN A 367 -15.71 -12.89 6.35
N ILE A 368 -15.57 -12.50 5.07
CA ILE A 368 -14.25 -12.14 4.52
C ILE A 368 -13.69 -10.91 5.23
N SER A 369 -14.52 -9.89 5.50
CA SER A 369 -14.11 -8.69 6.25
C SER A 369 -13.60 -9.04 7.65
N ILE A 370 -14.28 -9.95 8.35
CA ILE A 370 -13.89 -10.43 9.67
C ILE A 370 -12.54 -11.15 9.60
N SER A 371 -12.33 -12.06 8.64
CA SER A 371 -10.99 -12.67 8.45
C SER A 371 -9.93 -11.61 8.15
N VAL A 372 -10.20 -10.68 7.22
CA VAL A 372 -9.24 -9.62 6.87
C VAL A 372 -8.89 -8.76 8.09
N ILE A 373 -9.88 -8.34 8.86
CA ILE A 373 -9.66 -7.51 10.05
C ILE A 373 -8.97 -8.29 11.16
N SER A 374 -9.27 -9.58 11.35
CA SER A 374 -8.73 -10.36 12.47
C SER A 374 -7.35 -10.93 12.17
N CYS A 375 -7.00 -11.11 10.89
CA CYS A 375 -5.74 -11.75 10.48
C CYS A 375 -4.68 -10.75 10.01
N SER A 376 -5.06 -9.50 9.75
CA SER A 376 -4.12 -8.45 9.32
C SER A 376 -3.71 -7.56 10.49
N SER A 377 -2.52 -6.99 10.44
CA SER A 377 -2.08 -5.97 11.41
C SER A 377 -1.54 -4.76 10.64
N PRO A 378 -2.20 -3.59 10.72
CA PRO A 378 -1.74 -2.40 10.03
C PRO A 378 -0.50 -1.81 10.72
N GLU A 379 0.62 -1.76 10.00
CA GLU A 379 1.91 -1.28 10.54
C GLU A 379 2.07 0.23 10.33
N LYS A 380 1.74 0.72 9.12
CA LYS A 380 1.94 2.12 8.72
C LYS A 380 0.80 3.02 9.19
N ASN A 381 1.08 4.30 9.44
CA ASN A 381 0.06 5.26 9.88
C ASN A 381 -1.09 5.45 8.88
N GLU A 382 -0.78 5.49 7.58
CA GLU A 382 -1.80 5.60 6.51
C GLU A 382 -2.69 4.35 6.46
N GLU A 383 -2.09 3.15 6.53
CA GLU A 383 -2.82 1.89 6.60
C GLU A 383 -3.74 1.84 7.82
N LYS A 384 -3.26 2.27 9.00
CA LYS A 384 -4.08 2.36 10.22
C LYS A 384 -5.30 3.26 10.04
N LYS A 385 -5.14 4.38 9.32
CA LYS A 385 -6.24 5.31 9.04
C LYS A 385 -7.30 4.67 8.13
N GLU A 386 -6.89 4.04 7.03
CA GLU A 386 -7.84 3.37 6.12
C GLU A 386 -8.50 2.16 6.78
N PHE A 387 -7.76 1.41 7.60
CA PHE A 387 -8.30 0.32 8.41
C PHE A 387 -9.36 0.82 9.41
N ARG A 388 -9.08 1.93 10.11
CA ARG A 388 -10.05 2.60 11.01
C ARG A 388 -11.29 3.07 10.24
N ASN A 389 -11.12 3.71 9.09
CA ASN A 389 -12.23 4.16 8.24
C ASN A 389 -13.11 2.98 7.80
N TYR A 390 -12.50 1.84 7.49
CA TYR A 390 -13.22 0.63 7.11
C TYR A 390 -14.01 0.03 8.28
N LEU A 391 -13.43 -0.02 9.49
CA LEU A 391 -14.16 -0.43 10.69
C LEU A 391 -15.37 0.47 10.99
N HIS A 392 -15.23 1.79 10.82
CA HIS A 392 -16.36 2.71 10.92
C HIS A 392 -17.45 2.44 9.87
N PHE A 393 -17.05 2.11 8.64
CA PHE A 393 -17.98 1.77 7.57
C PHE A 393 -18.79 0.51 7.85
N LEU A 394 -18.17 -0.52 8.45
CA LEU A 394 -18.87 -1.73 8.89
C LEU A 394 -19.79 -1.46 10.08
N GLY A 395 -19.35 -0.59 11.00
CA GLY A 395 -20.03 -0.29 12.24
C GLY A 395 -19.89 -1.41 13.27
N SER A 396 -20.31 -1.14 14.51
CA SER A 396 -20.13 -2.08 15.63
C SER A 396 -20.87 -3.40 15.47
N ARG A 397 -21.98 -3.42 14.71
CA ARG A 397 -22.82 -4.61 14.51
C ARG A 397 -22.13 -5.76 13.78
N ILE A 398 -20.99 -5.52 13.11
CA ILE A 398 -20.19 -6.59 12.53
C ILE A 398 -19.78 -7.63 13.58
N ILE A 399 -19.66 -7.23 14.85
CA ILE A 399 -19.31 -8.10 15.98
C ILE A 399 -20.29 -9.27 16.13
N HIS A 400 -21.56 -9.11 15.71
CA HIS A 400 -22.55 -10.19 15.72
C HIS A 400 -22.13 -11.41 14.90
N PHE A 401 -21.30 -11.20 13.87
CA PHE A 401 -20.86 -12.25 12.94
C PHE A 401 -19.44 -12.74 13.24
N VAL A 402 -18.74 -12.15 14.22
CA VAL A 402 -17.37 -12.51 14.57
C VAL A 402 -17.37 -13.84 15.32
N GLN A 403 -16.57 -14.80 14.81
CA GLN A 403 -16.38 -16.09 15.45
C GLN A 403 -15.54 -15.95 16.73
N ASP A 404 -15.84 -16.77 17.75
CA ASP A 404 -15.22 -16.67 19.07
C ASP A 404 -13.68 -16.76 19.06
N ASP A 405 -13.12 -17.57 18.15
CA ASP A 405 -11.68 -17.74 17.95
C ASP A 405 -11.01 -16.51 17.32
N LYS A 406 -11.77 -15.71 16.56
CA LYS A 406 -11.29 -14.48 15.90
C LYS A 406 -11.48 -13.23 16.75
N LEU A 407 -12.42 -13.25 17.69
CA LEU A 407 -12.78 -12.11 18.50
C LEU A 407 -11.58 -11.44 19.22
N PRO A 408 -10.63 -12.18 19.83
CA PRO A 408 -9.48 -11.55 20.49
C PRO A 408 -8.61 -10.72 19.54
N ASN A 409 -8.31 -11.25 18.36
CA ASN A 409 -7.49 -10.55 17.37
C ASN A 409 -8.25 -9.37 16.76
N PHE A 410 -9.54 -9.54 16.50
CA PHE A 410 -10.42 -8.46 16.05
C PHE A 410 -10.39 -7.27 17.03
N LEU A 411 -10.56 -7.54 18.33
CA LEU A 411 -10.55 -6.50 19.37
C LEU A 411 -9.16 -5.87 19.56
N ALA A 412 -8.09 -6.67 19.48
CA ALA A 412 -6.72 -6.16 19.53
C ALA A 412 -6.42 -5.18 18.39
N ASN A 413 -6.87 -5.49 17.17
CA ASN A 413 -6.72 -4.59 16.03
C ASN A 413 -7.57 -3.33 16.17
N LEU A 414 -8.79 -3.45 16.71
CA LEU A 414 -9.66 -2.32 17.00
C LEU A 414 -9.01 -1.31 17.95
N LEU A 415 -8.36 -1.81 19.01
CA LEU A 415 -7.56 -1.02 19.94
C LEU A 415 -6.33 -0.42 19.26
N THR A 416 -5.60 -1.22 18.48
CA THR A 416 -4.36 -0.79 17.78
C THR A 416 -4.59 0.38 16.84
N VAL A 417 -5.72 0.37 16.14
CA VAL A 417 -6.10 1.48 15.25
C VAL A 417 -6.97 2.52 15.93
N ASP A 418 -7.27 2.40 17.24
CA ASP A 418 -8.04 3.36 18.03
C ASP A 418 -9.37 3.74 17.35
N THR A 419 -10.18 2.72 17.06
CA THR A 419 -11.50 2.92 16.43
C THR A 419 -12.54 3.34 17.45
N CYS A 420 -13.15 4.51 17.26
CA CYS A 420 -14.21 5.03 18.14
C CYS A 420 -15.60 4.88 17.51
N TYR A 421 -16.35 3.83 17.87
CA TYR A 421 -17.67 3.59 17.27
C TYR A 421 -18.68 4.67 17.60
N THR A 422 -19.44 5.09 16.59
CA THR A 422 -20.53 6.08 16.73
C THR A 422 -21.73 5.49 17.47
N GLU A 423 -22.07 4.24 17.20
CA GLU A 423 -23.23 3.54 17.76
C GLU A 423 -22.80 2.17 18.26
N LEU A 424 -23.27 1.80 19.45
CA LEU A 424 -23.16 0.46 20.02
C LEU A 424 -24.51 -0.27 19.92
N PHE A 425 -24.47 -1.57 20.19
CA PHE A 425 -25.65 -2.43 20.22
C PHE A 425 -25.72 -3.18 21.55
N THR A 426 -26.93 -3.58 21.93
CA THR A 426 -27.14 -4.41 23.12
C THR A 426 -26.69 -5.84 22.83
N PRO A 427 -25.72 -6.40 23.58
CA PRO A 427 -25.22 -7.74 23.33
C PRO A 427 -26.29 -8.80 23.65
N SER A 428 -26.38 -9.82 22.80
CA SER A 428 -27.30 -10.96 22.96
C SER A 428 -26.56 -12.26 23.29
N THR A 429 -25.24 -12.31 23.07
CA THR A 429 -24.37 -13.46 23.32
C THR A 429 -23.25 -13.12 24.30
N THR A 430 -22.62 -14.14 24.89
CA THR A 430 -21.45 -13.97 25.78
C THR A 430 -20.28 -13.30 25.07
N SER A 431 -20.07 -13.63 23.79
CA SER A 431 -18.97 -13.09 22.98
C SER A 431 -19.20 -11.61 22.66
N GLU A 432 -20.43 -11.23 22.30
CA GLU A 432 -20.78 -9.82 22.14
C GLU A 432 -20.67 -9.04 23.46
N LEU A 433 -21.07 -9.64 24.58
CA LEU A 433 -20.91 -9.02 25.90
C LEU A 433 -19.43 -8.77 26.21
N SER A 434 -18.57 -9.76 25.96
CA SER A 434 -17.12 -9.61 26.10
C SER A 434 -16.58 -8.48 25.22
N ALA A 435 -17.04 -8.39 23.97
CA ALA A 435 -16.63 -7.34 23.04
C ALA A 435 -17.07 -5.94 23.51
N ILE A 436 -18.31 -5.77 23.96
CA ILE A 436 -18.82 -4.50 24.47
C ILE A 436 -18.07 -4.08 25.74
N ARG A 437 -17.76 -5.02 26.64
CA ARG A 437 -16.95 -4.74 27.83
C ARG A 437 -15.55 -4.28 27.46
N PHE A 438 -14.90 -4.97 26.50
CA PHE A 438 -13.60 -4.56 26.01
C PHE A 438 -13.62 -3.15 25.39
N ILE A 439 -14.60 -2.86 24.54
CA ILE A 439 -14.80 -1.54 23.93
C ILE A 439 -14.99 -0.46 25.00
N ALA A 440 -15.76 -0.77 26.03
CA ALA A 440 -16.05 0.13 27.13
C ALA A 440 -14.81 0.46 27.97
N GLU A 441 -14.08 -0.58 28.39
CA GLU A 441 -12.87 -0.45 29.21
C GLU A 441 -11.75 0.32 28.49
N ASN A 442 -11.72 0.26 27.15
CA ASN A 442 -10.73 0.94 26.33
C ASN A 442 -11.22 2.25 25.70
N SER A 443 -12.42 2.75 26.07
CA SER A 443 -12.96 4.02 25.57
C SER A 443 -13.15 4.11 24.04
N LEU A 444 -13.46 2.98 23.39
CA LEU A 444 -13.52 2.84 21.93
C LEU A 444 -14.92 3.16 21.34
N TYR A 445 -15.63 4.10 21.94
CA TYR A 445 -17.00 4.48 21.57
C TYR A 445 -17.25 5.98 21.81
N GLN A 446 -18.15 6.58 21.04
CA GLN A 446 -18.53 7.97 21.21
C GLN A 446 -19.45 8.15 22.42
N ILE A 447 -19.23 9.22 23.18
CA ILE A 447 -20.06 9.59 24.33
C ILE A 447 -21.40 10.15 23.85
N THR A 448 -22.36 9.24 23.68
CA THR A 448 -23.77 9.51 23.40
C THR A 448 -24.64 8.92 24.50
N LYS A 449 -25.87 9.41 24.65
CA LYS A 449 -26.81 8.91 25.65
C LYS A 449 -27.02 7.39 25.51
N GLU A 450 -27.20 6.93 24.27
CA GLU A 450 -27.45 5.53 23.94
C GLU A 450 -26.25 4.66 24.29
N ASN A 451 -25.04 5.05 23.85
CA ASN A 451 -23.83 4.26 24.09
C ASN A 451 -23.48 4.18 25.57
N VAL A 452 -23.62 5.28 26.32
CA VAL A 452 -23.37 5.30 27.77
C VAL A 452 -24.33 4.36 28.49
N GLY A 453 -25.62 4.38 28.12
CA GLY A 453 -26.60 3.44 28.66
C GLY A 453 -26.21 1.98 28.45
N ILE A 454 -25.86 1.62 27.20
CA ILE A 454 -25.42 0.27 26.83
C ILE A 454 -24.16 -0.13 27.61
N VAL A 455 -23.17 0.75 27.73
CA VAL A 455 -21.91 0.41 28.38
C VAL A 455 -22.11 0.18 29.88
N ILE A 456 -22.80 1.09 30.57
CA ILE A 456 -23.03 0.97 32.02
C ILE A 456 -23.86 -0.29 32.34
N SER A 457 -24.91 -0.57 31.56
CA SER A 457 -25.74 -1.76 31.77
C SER A 457 -24.94 -3.06 31.64
N ASN A 458 -23.97 -3.11 30.71
CA ASN A 458 -23.21 -4.33 30.41
C ASN A 458 -21.96 -4.52 31.29
N LEU A 459 -21.45 -3.46 31.90
CA LEU A 459 -20.40 -3.54 32.92
C LEU A 459 -20.95 -3.81 34.34
N SER A 460 -22.26 -3.69 34.53
CA SER A 460 -22.90 -3.97 35.82
C SER A 460 -22.84 -5.46 36.19
N PRO A 461 -22.62 -5.82 37.48
CA PRO A 461 -22.69 -7.19 37.93
C PRO A 461 -24.09 -7.78 37.69
N ALA A 462 -24.18 -9.06 37.31
CA ALA A 462 -25.43 -9.73 36.94
C ALA A 462 -26.52 -9.70 38.05
N GLU A 463 -26.12 -9.55 39.32
CA GLU A 463 -27.04 -9.49 40.47
C GLU A 463 -27.71 -8.11 40.64
N ASN A 464 -27.15 -7.05 40.04
CA ASN A 464 -27.63 -5.66 40.10
C ASN A 464 -27.82 -5.10 38.68
N GLY A 465 -28.22 -5.93 37.71
CA GLY A 465 -28.32 -5.55 36.31
C GLY A 465 -29.35 -4.43 36.09
N PHE A 466 -28.89 -3.32 35.53
CA PHE A 466 -29.74 -2.21 35.09
C PHE A 466 -30.07 -2.35 33.60
N SER A 467 -31.25 -1.91 33.19
CA SER A 467 -31.53 -1.77 31.76
C SER A 467 -30.72 -0.60 31.17
N PRO A 468 -30.44 -0.59 29.85
CA PRO A 468 -29.82 0.57 29.20
C PRO A 468 -30.59 1.88 29.45
N GLU A 469 -31.92 1.83 29.50
CA GLU A 469 -32.76 3.00 29.77
C GLU A 469 -32.64 3.49 31.23
N GLU A 470 -32.49 2.57 32.20
CA GLU A 470 -32.24 2.93 33.59
C GLU A 470 -30.86 3.56 33.75
N ALA A 471 -29.86 2.98 33.09
CA ALA A 471 -28.50 3.51 33.06
C ALA A 471 -28.42 4.92 32.45
N GLN A 472 -29.25 5.22 31.46
CA GLN A 472 -29.34 6.55 30.84
C GLN A 472 -29.92 7.62 31.77
N LYS A 473 -30.72 7.25 32.77
CA LYS A 473 -31.34 8.23 33.69
C LYS A 473 -30.37 8.72 34.74
N MET A 474 -29.45 7.88 35.21
CA MET A 474 -28.52 8.24 36.27
C MET A 474 -27.08 7.79 35.97
N PRO A 475 -26.51 8.17 34.81
CA PRO A 475 -25.24 7.64 34.33
C PRO A 475 -24.06 8.00 35.25
N TRP A 476 -24.03 9.21 35.81
CA TRP A 476 -22.97 9.66 36.71
C TRP A 476 -23.07 9.02 38.09
N THR A 477 -24.27 8.95 38.67
CA THR A 477 -24.47 8.27 39.94
C THR A 477 -24.11 6.78 39.84
N LEU A 478 -24.51 6.12 38.75
CA LEU A 478 -24.29 4.68 38.57
C LEU A 478 -22.82 4.31 38.37
N ILE A 479 -22.04 5.06 37.58
CA ILE A 479 -20.61 4.76 37.41
C ILE A 479 -19.84 4.88 38.72
N HIS A 480 -20.21 5.83 39.59
CA HIS A 480 -19.59 6.00 40.90
C HIS A 480 -20.05 4.96 41.90
N HIS A 481 -21.33 4.60 41.90
CA HIS A 481 -21.85 3.52 42.73
C HIS A 481 -21.23 2.16 42.40
N LEU A 482 -21.02 1.89 41.10
CA LEU A 482 -20.45 0.64 40.59
C LEU A 482 -18.91 0.63 40.55
N ASN A 483 -18.25 1.74 40.92
CA ASN A 483 -16.79 1.92 40.84
C ASN A 483 -16.21 1.58 39.45
N LEU A 484 -16.82 2.11 38.39
CA LEU A 484 -16.38 1.90 37.01
C LEU A 484 -15.27 2.90 36.63
N ASP A 485 -14.06 2.70 37.17
CA ASP A 485 -12.93 3.64 37.07
C ASP A 485 -12.56 4.02 35.63
N ALA A 486 -12.62 3.07 34.70
CA ALA A 486 -12.35 3.33 33.27
C ALA A 486 -13.33 4.35 32.68
N LEU A 487 -14.62 4.25 33.01
CA LEU A 487 -15.66 5.18 32.56
C LEU A 487 -15.52 6.52 33.25
N ILE A 488 -15.27 6.53 34.56
CA ILE A 488 -15.06 7.78 35.33
C ILE A 488 -13.90 8.56 34.70
N THR A 489 -12.80 7.88 34.40
CA THR A 489 -11.62 8.48 33.75
C THR A 489 -11.97 9.02 32.37
N TYR A 490 -12.66 8.22 31.54
CA TYR A 490 -13.00 8.59 30.17
C TYR A 490 -13.95 9.79 30.11
N TYR A 491 -15.00 9.80 30.92
CA TYR A 491 -15.99 10.88 30.94
C TYR A 491 -15.42 12.15 31.59
N THR A 492 -14.60 12.03 32.63
CA THR A 492 -13.93 13.20 33.22
C THR A 492 -12.92 13.82 32.24
N GLY A 493 -12.18 13.00 31.49
CA GLY A 493 -11.29 13.48 30.43
C GLY A 493 -12.01 14.15 29.26
N ASN A 494 -13.31 13.91 29.09
CA ASN A 494 -14.17 14.43 28.03
C ASN A 494 -15.43 15.10 28.58
N ILE A 495 -15.27 15.86 29.68
CA ILE A 495 -16.39 16.32 30.51
C ILE A 495 -17.40 17.17 29.74
N ASP A 496 -16.95 18.05 28.86
CA ASP A 496 -17.83 18.91 28.06
C ASP A 496 -18.75 18.10 27.15
N THR A 497 -18.19 17.06 26.50
CA THR A 497 -18.94 16.15 25.63
C THR A 497 -19.93 15.33 26.44
N PHE A 498 -19.51 14.79 27.58
CA PHE A 498 -20.38 14.04 28.48
C PHE A 498 -21.54 14.89 28.98
N ILE A 499 -21.28 16.11 29.42
CA ILE A 499 -22.34 17.01 29.90
C ILE A 499 -23.33 17.29 28.78
N LYS A 500 -22.84 17.75 27.64
CA LYS A 500 -23.66 18.18 26.50
C LYS A 500 -24.49 17.04 25.90
N ASN A 501 -23.94 15.84 25.80
CA ASN A 501 -24.58 14.74 25.07
C ASN A 501 -25.34 13.77 25.99
N VAL A 502 -25.04 13.75 27.28
CA VAL A 502 -25.55 12.73 28.21
C VAL A 502 -26.17 13.37 29.45
N PHE A 503 -25.37 14.11 30.24
CA PHE A 503 -25.79 14.57 31.57
C PHE A 503 -27.01 15.50 31.54
N ILE A 504 -27.12 16.42 30.58
CA ILE A 504 -28.27 17.35 30.49
C ILE A 504 -29.62 16.64 30.25
N TYR A 505 -29.59 15.38 29.80
CA TYR A 505 -30.78 14.57 29.53
C TYR A 505 -31.04 13.51 30.61
N SER A 506 -30.30 13.57 31.72
CA SER A 506 -30.37 12.63 32.84
C SER A 506 -31.15 13.22 34.02
N ASP A 507 -31.67 12.34 34.87
CA ASP A 507 -32.45 12.65 36.07
C ASP A 507 -31.57 12.60 37.34
N GLU A 508 -30.37 13.18 37.24
CA GLU A 508 -29.35 13.15 38.30
C GLU A 508 -29.71 14.03 39.51
N SER A 509 -29.16 13.68 40.68
CA SER A 509 -29.42 14.41 41.92
C SER A 509 -28.84 15.84 41.89
N SER A 510 -29.41 16.74 42.71
CA SER A 510 -28.90 18.11 42.85
C SER A 510 -27.43 18.19 43.28
N ASP A 511 -26.95 17.19 44.01
CA ASP A 511 -25.56 17.12 44.46
C ASP A 511 -24.62 16.77 43.30
N CYS A 512 -25.02 15.83 42.42
CA CYS A 512 -24.30 15.51 41.19
C CYS A 512 -24.24 16.72 40.23
N ILE A 513 -25.32 17.49 40.14
CA ILE A 513 -25.35 18.73 39.34
C ILE A 513 -24.32 19.75 39.86
N ARG A 514 -24.23 19.92 41.19
CA ARG A 514 -23.23 20.81 41.80
C ARG A 514 -21.80 20.33 41.56
N GLU A 515 -21.56 19.03 41.65
CA GLU A 515 -20.26 18.43 41.34
C GLU A 515 -19.86 18.69 39.88
N MET A 516 -20.78 18.50 38.94
CA MET A 516 -20.54 18.74 37.51
C MET A 516 -20.21 20.20 37.21
N LEU A 517 -20.97 21.14 37.78
CA LEU A 517 -20.71 22.57 37.62
C LEU A 517 -19.34 22.98 38.18
N ALA A 518 -18.85 22.32 39.22
CA ALA A 518 -17.51 22.56 39.76
C ALA A 518 -16.39 22.05 38.83
N LYS A 519 -16.66 21.03 38.01
CA LYS A 519 -15.71 20.45 37.04
C LYS A 519 -15.67 21.15 35.68
N MET A 520 -16.56 22.11 35.43
CA MET A 520 -16.58 22.94 34.21
C MET A 520 -15.69 24.20 34.31
N ASN A 521 -15.16 24.52 35.49
CA ASN A 521 -14.18 25.60 35.72
C ASN A 521 -12.77 25.04 35.80
#